data_AF-A0A9D7Z6U7-F1
#
_entry.id   AF-A0A9D7Z6U7-F1
#
_cell.length_a   1.000
_cell.length_b   1.000
_cell.length_c   1.000
_cell.angle_alpha   90.00
_cell.angle_beta   90.00
_cell.angle_gamma   90.00
#
_symmetry.space_group_name_H-M   'P 1'
#
loop_
_entity.id
_entity.type
_entity.pdbx_description
1 polymer ?
#
loop_
_entity_poly.entity_id
_entity_poly.type
_entity_poly.pdbx_seq_one_letter_code
_entity_poly.pdbx_strand_id
1 'polypeptide(L)'
;MSCGPRNSRSSAVSNAFSGLAASGERPAAALKAGTSLRISYLDALGEAHDRRFSLAGLSAGLTALADRLELPGVPARIAAPRGLAETPPPTRQQAVAALGIPYAVLDLHARSGACESTASPSIASQEVIIAAISQVATLYAIACTAGGSHVTYRLYVRDSGEIGGVEALVFALHDPRFGWSGTDLLVNPAFDPTTAQLSASYVGRSDRHCGYRASWIWQEYAFRLERFEGPQSCADATRPARWTAVYP
;
A
#
# COMPACT_ATOMS: atom_id res chain seq x y z
N MET A 1 3.43 37.57 23.02
CA MET A 1 4.08 36.55 22.14
C MET A 1 3.76 35.19 22.73
N SER A 2 2.87 34.43 22.09
CA SER A 2 2.35 33.15 22.59
C SER A 2 2.83 32.04 21.66
N CYS A 3 3.57 31.08 22.20
CA CYS A 3 3.99 29.87 21.49
C CYS A 3 2.86 28.84 21.56
N GLY A 4 2.21 28.56 20.43
CA GLY A 4 1.26 27.46 20.28
C GLY A 4 1.97 26.09 20.12
N PRO A 5 1.27 24.97 20.41
CA PRO A 5 1.86 23.64 20.41
C PRO A 5 2.07 23.13 18.97
N ARG A 6 3.24 22.53 18.72
CA ARG A 6 3.51 21.79 17.47
C ARG A 6 2.89 20.40 17.59
N ASN A 7 1.97 20.09 16.67
CA ASN A 7 1.49 18.73 16.45
C ASN A 7 2.66 17.83 16.01
N SER A 8 2.94 16.81 16.81
CA SER A 8 3.87 15.73 16.49
C SER A 8 3.24 14.81 15.43
N ARG A 9 3.75 14.87 14.19
CA ARG A 9 3.53 13.80 13.22
C ARG A 9 4.45 12.64 13.60
N SER A 10 3.85 11.54 14.06
CA SER A 10 4.52 10.27 14.23
C SER A 10 5.03 9.80 12.86
N SER A 11 6.34 9.86 12.65
CA SER A 11 6.99 9.26 11.48
C SER A 11 7.30 7.82 11.83
N ALA A 12 6.49 6.89 11.34
CA ALA A 12 6.79 5.47 11.42
C ALA A 12 7.94 5.16 10.46
N VAL A 13 9.17 5.10 10.99
CA VAL A 13 10.35 4.65 10.25
C VAL A 13 10.36 3.11 10.32
N SER A 14 9.74 2.45 9.35
CA SER A 14 9.95 1.01 9.11
C SER A 14 11.16 0.85 8.19
N ASN A 15 12.35 0.77 8.77
CA ASN A 15 13.57 0.43 8.02
C ASN A 15 13.74 -1.08 7.99
N ALA A 16 13.31 -1.72 6.91
CA ALA A 16 13.64 -3.12 6.61
C ALA A 16 15.07 -3.20 6.06
N PHE A 17 16.04 -3.52 6.92
CA PHE A 17 17.40 -3.88 6.50
C PHE A 17 17.47 -5.38 6.18
N SER A 18 17.18 -5.76 4.94
CA SER A 18 17.25 -7.17 4.50
C SER A 18 18.58 -7.54 3.80
N GLY A 19 19.51 -6.60 3.63
CA GLY A 19 20.72 -6.79 2.81
C GLY A 19 21.98 -7.33 3.52
N LEU A 20 22.02 -7.41 4.85
CA LEU A 20 23.26 -7.76 5.59
C LEU A 20 23.43 -9.25 5.90
N ALA A 21 22.47 -10.11 5.57
CA ALA A 21 22.52 -11.53 5.93
C ALA A 21 23.35 -12.41 4.96
N ALA A 22 23.75 -11.90 3.78
CA ALA A 22 24.34 -12.71 2.72
C ALA A 22 25.86 -13.00 2.87
N SER A 23 26.59 -12.30 3.76
CA SER A 23 28.06 -12.37 3.81
C SER A 23 28.65 -13.26 4.92
N GLY A 24 27.85 -13.91 5.77
CA GLY A 24 28.35 -14.79 6.84
C GLY A 24 29.19 -14.12 7.94
N GLU A 25 29.63 -12.87 7.75
CA GLU A 25 30.20 -12.03 8.79
C GLU A 25 29.10 -11.47 9.69
N ARG A 26 29.30 -11.53 11.02
CA ARG A 26 28.37 -10.94 11.97
C ARG A 26 28.28 -9.42 11.67
N PRO A 27 27.11 -8.87 11.31
CA PRO A 27 26.96 -7.46 10.93
C PRO A 27 27.55 -6.49 11.96
N ALA A 28 27.46 -6.85 13.23
CA ALA A 28 28.02 -6.11 14.34
C ALA A 28 29.56 -6.02 14.33
N ALA A 29 30.27 -7.04 13.87
CA ALA A 29 31.72 -7.01 13.77
C ALA A 29 32.16 -6.13 12.59
N ALA A 30 31.49 -6.26 11.44
CA ALA A 30 31.72 -5.41 10.27
C ALA A 30 31.43 -3.93 10.56
N LEU A 31 30.36 -3.62 11.32
CA LEU A 31 30.04 -2.25 11.74
C LEU A 31 31.06 -1.64 12.72
N LYS A 32 31.73 -2.46 13.55
CA LYS A 32 32.77 -1.97 14.48
C LYS A 32 34.10 -1.70 13.79
N ALA A 33 34.47 -2.55 12.84
CA ALA A 33 35.73 -2.46 12.11
C ALA A 33 35.65 -1.53 10.88
N GLY A 34 34.45 -1.35 10.33
CA GLY A 34 34.19 -0.52 9.17
C GLY A 34 34.24 0.98 9.48
N THR A 35 34.58 1.77 8.47
CA THR A 35 34.62 3.24 8.55
C THR A 35 33.38 3.90 7.97
N SER A 36 32.58 3.18 7.18
CA SER A 36 31.32 3.65 6.62
C SER A 36 30.29 2.53 6.44
N LEU A 37 29.01 2.84 6.63
CA LEU A 37 27.88 1.99 6.28
C LEU A 37 27.26 2.53 4.99
N ARG A 38 27.18 1.69 3.97
CA ARG A 38 26.48 2.00 2.72
C ARG A 38 25.12 1.31 2.73
N ILE A 39 24.07 2.07 2.49
CA ILE A 39 22.72 1.56 2.29
C ILE A 39 22.34 1.89 0.87
N SER A 40 22.04 0.86 0.09
CA SER A 40 21.51 1.01 -1.26
C SER A 40 20.08 0.47 -1.28
N TYR A 41 19.15 1.28 -1.77
CA TYR A 41 17.74 0.92 -1.84
C TYR A 41 17.08 1.60 -3.04
N LEU A 42 15.99 1.02 -3.53
CA LEU A 42 15.10 1.70 -4.48
C LEU A 42 14.01 2.38 -3.65
N ASP A 43 13.71 3.64 -3.94
CA ASP A 43 12.57 4.30 -3.30
C ASP A 43 11.23 3.88 -3.94
N ALA A 44 10.14 4.46 -3.44
CA ALA A 44 8.80 4.22 -3.98
C ALA A 44 8.63 4.64 -5.45
N LEU A 45 9.52 5.50 -5.99
CA LEU A 45 9.56 5.89 -7.39
C LEU A 45 10.40 4.93 -8.23
N GLY A 46 11.11 4.00 -7.61
CA GLY A 46 12.06 3.11 -8.28
C GLY A 46 13.41 3.78 -8.54
N GLU A 47 13.66 4.95 -7.95
CA GLU A 47 14.96 5.60 -8.04
C GLU A 47 15.96 4.91 -7.12
N ALA A 48 17.15 4.63 -7.65
CA ALA A 48 18.23 4.06 -6.87
C ALA A 48 18.83 5.12 -5.96
N HIS A 49 18.69 4.89 -4.66
CA HIS A 49 19.35 5.68 -3.62
C HIS A 49 20.55 4.94 -3.08
N ASP A 50 21.61 5.71 -2.89
CA ASP A 50 22.80 5.32 -2.20
C ASP A 50 23.04 6.32 -1.07
N ARG A 51 23.13 5.82 0.16
CA ARG A 51 23.44 6.63 1.33
C ARG A 51 24.63 6.02 2.04
N ARG A 52 25.64 6.85 2.28
CA ARG A 52 26.82 6.50 3.08
C ARG A 52 26.76 7.22 4.41
N PHE A 53 26.85 6.46 5.48
CA PHE A 53 26.94 6.95 6.84
C PHE A 53 28.35 6.74 7.33
N SER A 54 28.96 7.79 7.87
CA SER A 54 30.23 7.63 8.59
C SER A 54 30.00 6.80 9.84
N LEU A 55 30.88 5.83 10.10
CA LEU A 55 30.88 5.05 11.33
C LEU A 55 31.90 5.60 12.35
N ALA A 56 32.50 6.77 12.06
CA ALA A 56 33.40 7.43 12.98
C ALA A 56 32.71 7.69 14.33
N GLY A 57 33.32 7.20 15.40
CA GLY A 57 32.79 7.36 16.76
C GLY A 57 31.63 6.42 17.12
N LEU A 58 31.15 5.54 16.22
CA LEU A 58 30.08 4.60 16.53
C LEU A 58 30.46 3.69 17.71
N SER A 59 31.63 3.05 17.66
CA SER A 59 32.10 2.18 18.74
C SER A 59 32.27 2.93 20.06
N ALA A 60 32.81 4.15 20.02
CA ALA A 60 32.97 4.99 21.21
C ALA A 60 31.62 5.40 21.82
N GLY A 61 30.65 5.78 20.98
CA GLY A 61 29.29 6.11 21.40
C GLY A 61 28.55 4.92 22.00
N LEU A 62 28.70 3.74 21.40
CA LEU A 62 28.13 2.49 21.93
C LEU A 62 28.76 2.11 23.28
N THR A 63 30.06 2.35 23.48
CA THR A 63 30.73 2.21 24.78
C THR A 63 30.19 3.18 25.81
N ALA A 64 30.14 4.48 25.49
CA ALA A 64 29.62 5.48 26.41
C ALA A 64 28.14 5.22 26.81
N LEU A 65 27.32 4.72 25.86
CA LEU A 65 25.95 4.31 26.13
C LEU A 65 25.90 3.09 27.07
N ALA A 66 26.74 2.08 26.81
CA ALA A 66 26.84 0.90 27.66
C ALA A 66 27.25 1.26 29.09
N ASP A 67 28.23 2.14 29.26
CA ASP A 67 28.68 2.62 30.57
C ASP A 67 27.55 3.36 31.30
N ARG A 68 26.82 4.23 30.60
CA ARG A 68 25.69 4.98 31.17
C ARG A 68 24.51 4.09 31.59
N LEU A 69 24.29 3.00 30.88
CA LEU A 69 23.25 2.02 31.18
C LEU A 69 23.72 0.94 32.17
N GLU A 70 24.93 1.06 32.72
CA GLU A 70 25.54 0.06 33.60
C GLU A 70 25.53 -1.35 32.96
N LEU A 71 25.84 -1.40 31.66
CA LEU A 71 25.96 -2.63 30.86
C LEU A 71 27.44 -2.93 30.55
N PRO A 72 28.29 -3.25 31.55
CA PRO A 72 29.71 -3.45 31.34
C PRO A 72 29.99 -4.59 30.35
N GLY A 73 30.80 -4.29 29.32
CA GLY A 73 31.22 -5.27 28.30
C GLY A 73 30.33 -5.36 27.04
N VAL A 74 29.30 -4.54 26.89
CA VAL A 74 28.43 -4.53 25.69
C VAL A 74 29.15 -4.19 24.37
N PRO A 75 30.12 -3.26 24.31
CA PRO A 75 30.85 -2.99 23.06
C PRO A 75 31.62 -4.21 22.57
N ALA A 76 32.06 -5.09 23.48
CA ALA A 76 32.71 -6.36 23.14
C ALA A 76 31.71 -7.49 22.81
N ARG A 77 30.44 -7.36 23.23
CA ARG A 77 29.40 -8.40 23.16
C ARG A 77 28.22 -8.05 22.27
N ILE A 78 28.35 -7.11 21.32
CA ILE A 78 27.36 -7.00 20.24
C ILE A 78 27.35 -8.32 19.47
N ALA A 79 26.38 -9.16 19.82
CA ALA A 79 26.08 -10.46 19.27
C ALA A 79 24.58 -10.46 18.95
N ALA A 80 24.11 -11.50 18.26
CA ALA A 80 22.67 -11.69 18.10
C ALA A 80 21.98 -11.63 19.48
N PRO A 81 20.86 -10.90 19.63
CA PRO A 81 20.11 -10.86 20.88
C PRO A 81 19.80 -12.29 21.34
N ARG A 82 20.07 -12.60 22.62
CA ARG A 82 19.75 -13.91 23.21
C ARG A 82 18.39 -13.84 23.89
N GLY A 83 17.58 -14.88 23.74
CA GLY A 83 16.27 -14.95 24.38
C GLY A 83 15.19 -14.04 23.76
N LEU A 84 15.48 -13.40 22.63
CA LEU A 84 14.48 -12.74 21.80
C LEU A 84 14.18 -13.63 20.60
N ALA A 85 12.90 -13.73 20.24
CA ALA A 85 12.52 -14.36 19.00
C ALA A 85 13.08 -13.55 17.83
N GLU A 86 13.59 -14.23 16.80
CA GLU A 86 13.96 -13.58 15.56
C GLU A 86 12.71 -12.93 14.94
N THR A 87 12.81 -11.65 14.60
CA THR A 87 11.76 -10.99 13.83
C THR A 87 11.81 -11.57 12.42
N PRO A 88 10.73 -12.22 11.95
CA PRO A 88 10.71 -12.71 10.58
C PRO A 88 10.88 -11.54 9.60
N PRO A 89 11.53 -11.76 8.45
CA PRO A 89 11.59 -10.73 7.42
C PRO A 89 10.17 -10.30 7.05
N PRO A 90 9.92 -9.01 6.78
CA PRO A 90 8.60 -8.56 6.39
C PRO A 90 8.18 -9.29 5.12
N THR A 91 6.90 -9.67 5.06
CA THR A 91 6.33 -10.16 3.82
C THR A 91 6.37 -9.06 2.77
N ARG A 92 6.32 -9.43 1.49
CA ARG A 92 6.30 -8.45 0.41
C ARG A 92 5.13 -7.46 0.53
N GLN A 93 3.96 -7.96 0.95
CA GLN A 93 2.80 -7.12 1.24
C GLN A 93 3.11 -6.08 2.31
N GLN A 94 3.76 -6.47 3.41
CA GLN A 94 4.16 -5.55 4.47
C GLN A 94 5.18 -4.51 4.00
N ALA A 95 6.16 -4.93 3.19
CA ALA A 95 7.17 -4.04 2.63
C ALA A 95 6.55 -2.98 1.71
N VAL A 96 5.65 -3.38 0.80
CA VAL A 96 4.99 -2.47 -0.14
C VAL A 96 4.04 -1.51 0.58
N ALA A 97 3.26 -2.01 1.55
CA ALA A 97 2.38 -1.15 2.35
C ALA A 97 3.18 -0.07 3.12
N ALA A 98 4.36 -0.41 3.65
CA ALA A 98 5.23 0.52 4.36
C ALA A 98 5.82 1.63 3.46
N LEU A 99 5.95 1.40 2.16
CA LEU A 99 6.43 2.41 1.20
C LEU A 99 5.37 3.49 0.90
N GLY A 100 4.10 3.22 1.18
CA GLY A 100 3.00 4.15 0.90
C GLY A 100 2.71 4.31 -0.59
N ILE A 101 2.07 5.42 -0.94
CA ILE A 101 1.64 5.71 -2.31
C ILE A 101 2.75 6.48 -3.04
N PRO A 102 3.26 5.98 -4.19
CA PRO A 102 4.24 6.70 -5.00
C PRO A 102 3.66 8.02 -5.56
N TYR A 103 4.51 9.03 -5.71
CA TYR A 103 4.10 10.33 -6.27
C TYR A 103 3.48 10.19 -7.66
N ALA A 104 4.00 9.30 -8.53
CA ALA A 104 3.44 9.07 -9.86
C ALA A 104 1.96 8.62 -9.81
N VAL A 105 1.56 7.82 -8.82
CA VAL A 105 0.17 7.41 -8.63
C VAL A 105 -0.68 8.58 -8.14
N LEU A 106 -0.14 9.39 -7.23
CA LEU A 106 -0.83 10.59 -6.72
C LEU A 106 -1.01 11.66 -7.81
N ASP A 107 0.00 11.88 -8.67
CA ASP A 107 -0.06 12.82 -9.78
C ASP A 107 -1.10 12.37 -10.83
N LEU A 108 -1.09 11.08 -11.19
CA LEU A 108 -2.11 10.52 -12.08
C LEU A 108 -3.51 10.67 -11.48
N HIS A 109 -3.67 10.41 -10.18
CA HIS A 109 -4.93 10.61 -9.48
C HIS A 109 -5.38 12.07 -9.50
N ALA A 110 -4.48 13.03 -9.22
CA ALA A 110 -4.82 14.45 -9.22
C ALA A 110 -5.24 14.98 -10.60
N ARG A 111 -4.67 14.45 -11.69
CA ARG A 111 -4.97 14.88 -13.07
C ARG A 111 -6.27 14.32 -13.63
N SER A 112 -6.80 13.26 -13.03
CA SER A 112 -7.96 12.52 -13.55
C SER A 112 -9.31 13.26 -13.44
N GLY A 113 -9.34 14.50 -12.93
CA GLY A 113 -10.41 15.51 -13.05
C GLY A 113 -11.75 15.22 -12.37
N ALA A 114 -12.06 13.95 -12.10
CA ALA A 114 -13.33 13.48 -11.55
C ALA A 114 -13.26 13.13 -10.06
N CYS A 115 -12.09 13.30 -9.42
CA CYS A 115 -11.90 13.07 -8.00
C CYS A 115 -11.73 14.37 -7.23
N GLU A 116 -12.18 14.36 -5.98
CA GLU A 116 -11.82 15.38 -5.01
C GLU A 116 -10.33 15.30 -4.68
N SER A 117 -9.78 16.38 -4.11
CA SER A 117 -8.44 16.33 -3.53
C SER A 117 -8.37 15.27 -2.44
N THR A 118 -7.28 14.49 -2.39
CA THR A 118 -7.04 13.51 -1.31
C THR A 118 -6.93 14.14 0.08
N ALA A 119 -6.77 15.47 0.16
CA ALA A 119 -6.83 16.25 1.39
C ALA A 119 -8.25 16.77 1.74
N SER A 120 -9.26 16.47 0.92
CA SER A 120 -10.66 16.85 1.17
C SER A 120 -11.16 16.21 2.46
N PRO A 121 -11.85 16.95 3.35
CA PRO A 121 -12.36 16.40 4.61
C PRO A 121 -13.26 15.18 4.46
N SER A 122 -13.93 15.03 3.31
CA SER A 122 -14.82 13.90 2.99
C SER A 122 -14.07 12.57 2.83
N ILE A 123 -12.82 12.62 2.35
CA ILE A 123 -12.04 11.43 1.97
C ILE A 123 -10.66 11.32 2.65
N ALA A 124 -10.19 12.35 3.36
CA ALA A 124 -8.86 12.37 3.95
C ALA A 124 -8.62 11.28 5.02
N SER A 125 -9.67 10.77 5.65
CA SER A 125 -9.60 9.68 6.63
C SER A 125 -9.89 8.30 6.04
N GLN A 126 -10.10 8.19 4.73
CA GLN A 126 -10.41 6.93 4.08
C GLN A 126 -9.16 6.09 3.90
N GLU A 127 -9.29 4.79 4.16
CA GLU A 127 -8.19 3.85 4.01
C GLU A 127 -7.82 3.71 2.53
N VAL A 128 -6.52 3.73 2.25
CA VAL A 128 -5.99 3.45 0.91
C VAL A 128 -5.61 1.99 0.86
N ILE A 129 -6.11 1.27 -0.13
CA ILE A 129 -5.66 -0.10 -0.38
C ILE A 129 -4.30 -0.02 -1.06
N ILE A 130 -3.29 -0.65 -0.46
CA ILE A 130 -1.96 -0.82 -1.04
C ILE A 130 -1.63 -2.31 -0.99
N ALA A 131 -1.53 -2.98 -2.14
CA ALA A 131 -1.35 -4.42 -2.17
C ALA A 131 -0.41 -4.90 -3.26
N ALA A 132 0.51 -5.82 -2.93
CA ALA A 132 1.31 -6.52 -3.91
C ALA A 132 0.45 -7.57 -4.63
N ILE A 133 0.31 -7.48 -5.95
CA ILE A 133 -0.58 -8.35 -6.74
C ILE A 133 0.18 -9.32 -7.68
N SER A 134 1.43 -9.00 -8.00
CA SER A 134 2.39 -9.90 -8.67
C SER A 134 3.80 -9.53 -8.21
N GLN A 135 4.86 -10.27 -8.57
CA GLN A 135 6.26 -9.98 -8.22
C GLN A 135 6.75 -8.57 -8.63
N VAL A 136 6.07 -7.93 -9.58
CA VAL A 136 6.42 -6.61 -10.09
C VAL A 136 5.26 -5.61 -10.03
N ALA A 137 4.03 -6.04 -9.70
CA ALA A 137 2.87 -5.17 -9.69
C ALA A 137 2.36 -4.87 -8.28
N THR A 138 1.97 -3.61 -8.05
CA THR A 138 1.29 -3.14 -6.84
C THR A 138 -0.04 -2.47 -7.21
N LEU A 139 -1.12 -2.89 -6.55
CA LEU A 139 -2.43 -2.26 -6.57
C LEU A 139 -2.49 -1.09 -5.59
N TYR A 140 -3.07 0.01 -6.03
CA TYR A 140 -3.46 1.15 -5.21
C TYR A 140 -4.94 1.46 -5.42
N ALA A 141 -5.75 1.52 -4.36
CA ALA A 141 -7.11 2.07 -4.42
C ALA A 141 -7.17 3.36 -3.62
N ILE A 142 -7.37 4.49 -4.30
CA ILE A 142 -7.37 5.82 -3.69
C ILE A 142 -8.78 6.38 -3.72
N ALA A 143 -9.28 6.82 -2.57
CA ALA A 143 -10.60 7.43 -2.44
C ALA A 143 -10.71 8.66 -3.37
N CYS A 144 -11.84 8.76 -4.04
CA CYS A 144 -12.12 9.74 -5.09
C CYS A 144 -13.23 10.69 -4.66
N THR A 145 -14.32 10.15 -4.11
CA THR A 145 -15.46 10.89 -3.55
C THR A 145 -16.08 10.10 -2.40
N ALA A 146 -16.78 10.78 -1.48
CA ALA A 146 -17.54 10.13 -0.42
C ALA A 146 -18.93 10.76 -0.25
N GLY A 147 -19.92 9.91 0.00
CA GLY A 147 -21.30 10.33 0.26
C GLY A 147 -22.08 9.25 1.00
N GLY A 148 -22.65 9.60 2.16
CA GLY A 148 -23.33 8.63 3.03
C GLY A 148 -22.39 7.51 3.46
N SER A 149 -22.79 6.26 3.25
CA SER A 149 -21.98 5.06 3.51
C SER A 149 -21.17 4.59 2.30
N HIS A 150 -21.09 5.39 1.24
CA HIS A 150 -20.43 5.04 0.00
C HIS A 150 -19.21 5.91 -0.24
N VAL A 151 -18.06 5.25 -0.37
CA VAL A 151 -16.81 5.89 -0.78
C VAL A 151 -16.44 5.28 -2.12
N THR A 152 -16.26 6.14 -3.11
CA THR A 152 -15.84 5.73 -4.45
C THR A 152 -14.34 5.82 -4.53
N TYR A 153 -13.70 4.83 -5.12
CA TYR A 153 -12.26 4.73 -5.28
C TYR A 153 -11.91 4.60 -6.75
N ARG A 154 -10.78 5.21 -7.12
CA ARG A 154 -10.09 4.92 -8.38
C ARG A 154 -8.93 4.00 -8.10
N LEU A 155 -8.78 2.95 -8.91
CA LEU A 155 -7.76 1.93 -8.72
C LEU A 155 -6.65 2.09 -9.75
N TYR A 156 -5.43 1.79 -9.33
CA TYR A 156 -4.24 1.88 -10.15
C TYR A 156 -3.38 0.66 -9.97
N VAL A 157 -2.66 0.28 -11.02
CA VAL A 157 -1.54 -0.65 -10.93
C VAL A 157 -0.27 0.10 -11.23
N ARG A 158 0.73 -0.08 -10.36
CA ARG A 158 2.10 0.28 -10.66
C ARG A 158 2.88 -0.98 -10.98
N ASP A 159 3.43 -1.05 -12.17
CA ASP A 159 4.40 -2.06 -12.55
C ASP A 159 5.82 -1.52 -12.27
N SER A 160 6.64 -2.35 -11.62
CA SER A 160 8.06 -2.12 -11.38
C SER A 160 8.95 -3.07 -12.18
N GLY A 161 8.41 -3.70 -13.24
CA GLY A 161 9.14 -4.47 -14.23
C GLY A 161 9.99 -3.59 -15.14
N GLU A 162 10.52 -4.17 -16.21
CA GLU A 162 11.54 -3.54 -17.07
C GLU A 162 11.09 -2.22 -17.71
N ILE A 163 9.85 -2.15 -18.18
CA ILE A 163 9.26 -0.93 -18.73
C ILE A 163 8.69 -0.07 -17.60
N GLY A 164 8.12 -0.72 -16.59
CA GLY A 164 7.43 -0.10 -15.47
C GLY A 164 6.25 0.78 -15.91
N GLY A 165 5.59 1.42 -14.96
CA GLY A 165 4.54 2.39 -15.26
C GLY A 165 3.46 2.46 -14.21
N VAL A 166 2.55 3.42 -14.38
CA VAL A 166 1.33 3.52 -13.58
C VAL A 166 0.14 3.61 -14.52
N GLU A 167 -0.84 2.75 -14.31
CA GLU A 167 -2.06 2.70 -15.11
C GLU A 167 -3.29 2.77 -14.21
N ALA A 168 -4.31 3.48 -14.66
CA ALA A 168 -5.63 3.43 -14.04
C ALA A 168 -6.37 2.18 -14.52
N LEU A 169 -6.98 1.45 -13.58
CA LEU A 169 -7.77 0.27 -13.90
C LEU A 169 -9.19 0.64 -14.32
N VAL A 170 -9.71 -0.09 -15.30
CA VAL A 170 -11.09 0.02 -15.77
C VAL A 170 -11.78 -1.33 -15.59
N PHE A 171 -13.01 -1.30 -15.11
CA PHE A 171 -13.83 -2.46 -14.77
C PHE A 171 -15.13 -2.44 -15.55
N ALA A 172 -15.61 -3.62 -15.92
CA ALA A 172 -16.95 -3.79 -16.49
C ALA A 172 -18.00 -3.79 -15.36
N LEU A 173 -18.98 -2.89 -15.44
CA LEU A 173 -20.20 -2.93 -14.64
C LEU A 173 -21.43 -3.03 -15.54
N HIS A 174 -22.44 -3.76 -15.09
CA HIS A 174 -23.72 -3.87 -15.75
C HIS A 174 -24.78 -2.99 -15.07
N ASP A 175 -25.55 -2.23 -15.86
CA ASP A 175 -26.76 -1.53 -15.43
C ASP A 175 -27.97 -2.03 -16.23
N PRO A 176 -29.11 -2.36 -15.60
CA PRO A 176 -30.29 -2.88 -16.30
C PRO A 176 -30.90 -1.89 -17.33
N ARG A 177 -30.53 -0.61 -17.31
CA ARG A 177 -31.00 0.39 -18.28
C ARG A 177 -30.14 0.45 -19.54
N PHE A 178 -28.84 0.21 -19.42
CA PHE A 178 -27.85 0.52 -20.46
C PHE A 178 -26.94 -0.67 -20.83
N GLY A 179 -27.03 -1.78 -20.10
CA GLY A 179 -26.18 -2.95 -20.27
C GLY A 179 -24.78 -2.76 -19.66
N TRP A 180 -23.79 -3.40 -20.27
CA TRP A 180 -22.39 -3.33 -19.83
C TRP A 180 -21.74 -2.00 -20.18
N SER A 181 -21.00 -1.46 -19.23
CA SER A 181 -20.22 -0.22 -19.37
C SER A 181 -18.88 -0.34 -18.65
N GLY A 182 -17.89 0.43 -19.11
CA GLY A 182 -16.61 0.58 -18.43
C GLY A 182 -16.67 1.67 -17.37
N THR A 183 -16.09 1.42 -16.20
CA THR A 183 -15.87 2.41 -15.15
C THR A 183 -14.46 2.29 -14.60
N ASP A 184 -13.84 3.41 -14.27
CA ASP A 184 -12.59 3.47 -13.52
C ASP A 184 -12.83 3.74 -12.02
N LEU A 185 -14.10 3.69 -11.59
CA LEU A 185 -14.54 3.96 -10.25
C LEU A 185 -15.31 2.77 -9.67
N LEU A 186 -14.87 2.31 -8.49
CA LEU A 186 -15.53 1.25 -7.71
C LEU A 186 -15.97 1.80 -6.36
N VAL A 187 -17.13 1.35 -5.87
CA VAL A 187 -17.64 1.74 -4.56
C VAL A 187 -17.22 0.72 -3.52
N ASN A 188 -16.63 1.21 -2.43
CA ASN A 188 -16.18 0.44 -1.27
C ASN A 188 -15.45 -0.86 -1.70
N PRO A 189 -14.40 -0.77 -2.54
CA PRO A 189 -13.67 -1.95 -2.95
C PRO A 189 -12.96 -2.58 -1.75
N ALA A 190 -12.75 -3.89 -1.82
CA ALA A 190 -11.92 -4.65 -0.89
C ALA A 190 -11.04 -5.61 -1.68
N PHE A 191 -9.79 -5.79 -1.23
CA PHE A 191 -8.83 -6.67 -1.88
C PHE A 191 -8.27 -7.69 -0.88
N ASP A 192 -8.28 -8.96 -1.26
CA ASP A 192 -7.62 -10.04 -0.53
C ASP A 192 -6.29 -10.39 -1.22
N PRO A 193 -5.13 -10.08 -0.60
CA PRO A 193 -3.83 -10.37 -1.19
C PRO A 193 -3.49 -11.87 -1.22
N THR A 194 -4.21 -12.71 -0.47
CA THR A 194 -3.98 -14.16 -0.43
C THR A 194 -4.53 -14.84 -1.68
N THR A 195 -5.74 -14.44 -2.08
CA THR A 195 -6.45 -14.97 -3.25
C THR A 195 -6.30 -14.09 -4.49
N ALA A 196 -5.67 -12.92 -4.34
CA ALA A 196 -5.61 -11.86 -5.34
C ALA A 196 -7.00 -11.45 -5.85
N GLN A 197 -8.01 -11.53 -4.97
CA GLN A 197 -9.39 -11.23 -5.30
C GLN A 197 -9.71 -9.78 -4.94
N LEU A 198 -10.20 -9.03 -5.92
CA LEU A 198 -10.82 -7.73 -5.75
C LEU A 198 -12.34 -7.93 -5.67
N SER A 199 -13.00 -7.19 -4.79
CA SER A 199 -14.46 -7.15 -4.72
C SER A 199 -14.95 -5.72 -4.55
N ALA A 200 -16.16 -5.43 -5.01
CA ALA A 200 -16.82 -4.15 -4.79
C ALA A 200 -18.33 -4.35 -4.75
N SER A 201 -19.02 -3.46 -4.03
CA SER A 201 -20.47 -3.49 -4.00
C SER A 201 -21.08 -2.12 -3.76
N TYR A 202 -22.24 -1.91 -4.37
CA TYR A 202 -23.05 -0.72 -4.18
C TYR A 202 -24.50 -1.16 -4.08
N VAL A 203 -25.20 -0.80 -3.00
CA VAL A 203 -26.64 -1.04 -2.86
C VAL A 203 -27.34 0.31 -2.92
N GLY A 204 -28.18 0.52 -3.93
CA GLY A 204 -28.86 1.78 -4.13
C GLY A 204 -29.06 2.13 -5.59
N ARG A 205 -29.76 3.25 -5.80
CA ARG A 205 -29.96 3.83 -7.12
C ARG A 205 -29.07 5.04 -7.27
N SER A 206 -28.37 5.10 -8.40
CA SER A 206 -27.65 6.29 -8.82
C SER A 206 -27.83 6.50 -10.31
N ASP A 207 -27.44 7.68 -10.75
CA ASP A 207 -27.47 8.08 -12.15
C ASP A 207 -26.59 7.14 -12.99
N ARG A 208 -25.50 6.63 -12.39
CA ARG A 208 -24.50 5.79 -13.05
C ARG A 208 -24.79 4.30 -12.96
N HIS A 209 -25.26 3.83 -11.80
CA HIS A 209 -25.40 2.39 -11.51
C HIS A 209 -26.66 2.12 -10.67
N CYS A 210 -27.36 1.03 -10.99
CA CYS A 210 -28.50 0.53 -10.22
C CYS A 210 -28.14 -0.65 -9.31
N GLY A 211 -27.11 -0.50 -8.49
CA GLY A 211 -26.69 -1.50 -7.53
C GLY A 211 -25.95 -2.70 -8.16
N TYR A 212 -24.88 -3.15 -7.50
CA TYR A 212 -24.12 -4.31 -7.94
C TYR A 212 -23.35 -4.96 -6.78
N ARG A 213 -22.98 -6.23 -6.97
CA ARG A 213 -21.93 -6.91 -6.22
C ARG A 213 -21.06 -7.65 -7.22
N ALA A 214 -19.77 -7.36 -7.23
CA ALA A 214 -18.86 -7.92 -8.21
C ALA A 214 -17.54 -8.35 -7.57
N SER A 215 -16.91 -9.34 -8.19
CA SER A 215 -15.58 -9.77 -7.83
C SER A 215 -14.73 -10.08 -9.05
N TRP A 216 -13.45 -9.77 -8.94
CA TRP A 216 -12.44 -10.00 -9.95
C TRP A 216 -11.24 -10.73 -9.34
N ILE A 217 -10.51 -11.49 -10.14
CA ILE A 217 -9.25 -12.10 -9.77
C ILE A 217 -8.12 -11.52 -10.61
N TRP A 218 -7.00 -11.19 -9.98
CA TRP A 218 -5.82 -10.76 -10.72
C TRP A 218 -5.26 -11.92 -11.55
N GLN A 219 -5.04 -11.69 -12.84
CA GLN A 219 -4.43 -12.63 -13.77
C GLN A 219 -3.29 -11.93 -14.50
N GLU A 220 -2.06 -12.20 -14.06
CA GLU A 220 -0.78 -11.73 -14.64
C GLU A 220 -0.67 -10.20 -14.80
N TYR A 221 -1.47 -9.61 -15.68
CA TYR A 221 -1.51 -8.20 -16.07
C TYR A 221 -2.87 -7.50 -15.87
N ALA A 222 -3.97 -8.23 -15.62
CA ALA A 222 -5.30 -7.61 -15.50
C ALA A 222 -6.23 -8.32 -14.51
N PHE A 223 -7.24 -7.61 -14.02
CA PHE A 223 -8.34 -8.19 -13.24
C PHE A 223 -9.39 -8.83 -14.16
N ARG A 224 -9.51 -10.16 -14.09
CA ARG A 224 -10.59 -10.89 -14.75
C ARG A 224 -11.84 -10.87 -13.88
N LEU A 225 -12.99 -10.52 -14.45
CA LEU A 225 -14.28 -10.64 -13.76
C LEU A 225 -14.56 -12.11 -13.45
N GLU A 226 -14.87 -12.41 -12.19
CA GLU A 226 -15.24 -13.76 -11.72
C GLU A 226 -16.75 -13.89 -11.51
N ARG A 227 -17.38 -12.82 -10.99
CA ARG A 227 -18.81 -12.81 -10.70
C ARG A 227 -19.35 -11.39 -10.76
N PHE A 228 -20.56 -11.25 -11.28
CA PHE A 228 -21.34 -10.02 -11.21
C PHE A 228 -22.78 -10.34 -10.86
N GLU A 229 -23.29 -9.69 -9.82
CA GLU A 229 -24.70 -9.72 -9.43
C GLU A 229 -25.27 -8.30 -9.49
N GLY A 230 -26.50 -8.18 -9.97
CA GLY A 230 -27.23 -6.92 -9.98
C GLY A 230 -28.74 -7.16 -10.07
N PRO A 231 -29.55 -6.11 -9.92
CA PRO A 231 -30.99 -6.25 -10.07
C PRO A 231 -31.41 -6.31 -11.54
N GLN A 232 -32.54 -6.96 -11.80
CA GLN A 232 -33.20 -6.96 -13.12
C GLN A 232 -33.77 -5.59 -13.50
N SER A 233 -34.06 -4.75 -12.51
CA SER A 233 -34.55 -3.39 -12.71
C SER A 233 -34.00 -2.44 -11.64
N CYS A 234 -33.85 -1.16 -11.98
CA CYS A 234 -33.41 -0.16 -11.00
C CYS A 234 -34.36 0.01 -9.81
N ALA A 235 -35.63 -0.40 -9.93
CA ALA A 235 -36.57 -0.37 -8.81
C ALA A 235 -36.19 -1.37 -7.70
N ASP A 236 -35.40 -2.41 -8.02
CA ASP A 236 -34.94 -3.42 -7.07
C ASP A 236 -33.50 -3.19 -6.58
N ALA A 237 -32.89 -2.06 -6.93
CA ALA A 237 -31.51 -1.76 -6.56
C ALA A 237 -31.27 -1.61 -5.04
N THR A 238 -32.32 -1.42 -4.25
CA THR A 238 -32.25 -1.40 -2.78
C THR A 238 -32.56 -2.75 -2.14
N ARG A 239 -32.82 -3.79 -2.94
CA ARG A 239 -33.24 -5.13 -2.49
C ARG A 239 -32.22 -6.19 -2.92
N PRO A 240 -31.02 -6.24 -2.30
CA PRO A 240 -29.95 -7.15 -2.73
C PRO A 240 -30.33 -8.63 -2.70
N ALA A 241 -31.30 -9.02 -1.86
CA ALA A 241 -31.84 -10.39 -1.85
C ALA A 241 -32.57 -10.80 -3.15
N ARG A 242 -32.92 -9.84 -4.01
CA ARG A 242 -33.57 -10.09 -5.32
C ARG A 242 -32.61 -9.99 -6.49
N TRP A 243 -31.34 -9.70 -6.23
CA TRP A 243 -30.36 -9.60 -7.29
C TRP A 243 -30.05 -10.97 -7.85
N THR A 244 -29.77 -11.00 -9.15
CA THR A 244 -29.47 -12.21 -9.89
C THR A 244 -28.04 -12.14 -10.40
N ALA A 245 -27.43 -13.30 -10.60
CA ALA A 245 -26.19 -13.37 -11.34
C ALA A 245 -26.42 -12.83 -12.77
N VAL A 246 -25.57 -11.89 -13.17
CA VAL A 246 -25.41 -11.42 -14.56
C VAL A 246 -24.15 -12.06 -15.16
N TYR A 247 -23.19 -12.44 -14.30
CA TYR A 247 -21.96 -13.17 -14.60
C TYR A 247 -21.62 -14.07 -13.37
N PRO A 248 -21.00 -15.27 -13.45
CA PRO A 248 -20.26 -15.82 -14.59
C PRO A 248 -21.08 -15.95 -15.85
#